data_AF-A0A5B7BR16-F1
#
_entry.id   AF-A0A5B7BR16-F1
#
_cell.length_a   1.000
_cell.length_b   1.000
_cell.length_c   1.000
_cell.angle_alpha   90.00
_cell.angle_beta   90.00
_cell.angle_gamma   90.00
#
_symmetry.space_group_name_H-M   'P 1'
#
loop_
_entity.id
_entity.type
_entity.pdbx_description
1 polymer ?
#
loop_
_entity_poly.entity_id
_entity_poly.type
_entity_poly.pdbx_seq_one_letter_code
_entity_poly.pdbx_strand_id
1 'polypeptide(L)'
;QRKKKNHNRAPMDFPSHHECVKSSGNGECQPEDTARTDVIIVGAGVAGSALACSLAKDGRRVHVIERDLTEPDRIVGELLQPGGYLKLIELGLDDCVDEIDAQRVFGYALFKDGKNARLSYPLEKFHSNVAGRSFHHGRFIQRMREKSATLSNVKLEQGTVTSLLENDGTIKGVQYKTEAGQELTAYAPLTIVCDGCFSNLRRSLCKPEVDVPSCFVGLVLEN
;
A
#
# COMPACT_ATOMS: atom_id res chain seq x y z
N GLN A 1 -18.67 31.11 -22.34
CA GLN A 1 -19.68 30.17 -21.82
C GLN A 1 -19.53 28.83 -22.54
N ARG A 2 -18.89 27.83 -21.91
CA ARG A 2 -18.80 26.45 -22.41
C ARG A 2 -19.16 25.52 -21.25
N LYS A 3 -20.18 24.69 -21.48
CA LYS A 3 -20.86 23.84 -20.50
C LYS A 3 -19.94 22.73 -19.97
N LYS A 4 -19.81 22.64 -18.65
CA LYS A 4 -19.32 21.47 -17.92
C LYS A 4 -20.28 20.29 -18.15
N LYS A 5 -19.76 19.13 -18.57
CA LYS A 5 -20.48 17.86 -18.48
C LYS A 5 -20.09 17.19 -17.16
N ASN A 6 -20.98 17.25 -16.17
CA ASN A 6 -20.89 16.39 -14.99
C ASN A 6 -21.21 14.95 -15.39
N HIS A 7 -20.37 14.00 -15.00
CA HIS A 7 -20.75 12.59 -14.93
C HIS A 7 -21.03 12.28 -13.47
N ASN A 8 -22.32 12.27 -13.10
CA ASN A 8 -22.78 11.67 -11.86
C ASN A 8 -22.63 10.15 -11.99
N ARG A 9 -21.72 9.55 -11.21
CA ARG A 9 -21.80 8.12 -10.88
C ARG A 9 -22.63 7.99 -9.61
N ALA A 10 -23.70 7.22 -9.69
CA ALA A 10 -24.53 6.87 -8.53
C ALA A 10 -23.74 5.98 -7.56
N PRO A 11 -23.99 6.06 -6.24
CA PRO A 11 -23.43 5.12 -5.29
C PRO A 11 -24.10 3.76 -5.46
N MET A 12 -23.32 2.68 -5.43
CA MET A 12 -23.85 1.32 -5.39
C MET A 12 -24.19 0.98 -3.93
N ASP A 13 -25.48 0.89 -3.64
CA ASP A 13 -26.00 0.34 -2.38
C ASP A 13 -25.85 -1.19 -2.37
N PHE A 14 -25.30 -1.73 -1.28
CA PHE A 14 -25.28 -3.17 -1.01
C PHE A 14 -26.50 -3.55 -0.15
N PRO A 15 -27.23 -4.64 -0.47
CA PRO A 15 -28.43 -5.00 0.27
C PRO A 15 -28.10 -5.59 1.65
N SER A 16 -28.73 -5.03 2.68
CA SER A 16 -28.78 -5.56 4.05
C SER A 16 -29.85 -6.64 4.15
N HIS A 17 -29.45 -7.90 4.37
CA HIS A 17 -30.37 -8.96 4.78
C HIS A 17 -30.20 -9.27 6.27
N HIS A 18 -31.12 -8.74 7.07
CA HIS A 18 -31.40 -9.24 8.42
C HIS A 18 -32.61 -10.17 8.34
N GLU A 19 -32.40 -11.48 8.52
CA GLU A 19 -33.45 -12.37 9.01
C GLU A 19 -32.92 -13.14 10.21
N CYS A 20 -33.60 -12.95 11.34
CA CYS A 20 -33.26 -13.50 12.64
C CYS A 20 -34.01 -14.83 12.82
N VAL A 21 -33.27 -15.95 12.83
CA VAL A 21 -33.80 -17.25 13.25
C VAL A 21 -33.30 -17.52 14.66
N LYS A 22 -34.24 -17.61 15.61
CA LYS A 22 -33.99 -17.99 17.00
C LYS A 22 -33.59 -19.47 17.07
N SER A 23 -32.45 -19.78 17.67
CA SER A 23 -32.22 -21.10 18.27
C SER A 23 -31.56 -20.95 19.65
N SER A 24 -32.07 -21.74 20.59
CA SER A 24 -31.66 -21.78 21.99
C SER A 24 -30.56 -22.83 22.17
N GLY A 25 -29.49 -22.51 22.90
CA GLY A 25 -28.53 -23.52 23.37
C GLY A 25 -27.22 -22.92 23.88
N ASN A 26 -26.92 -23.11 25.17
CA ASN A 26 -25.66 -22.76 25.80
C ASN A 26 -24.48 -23.53 25.17
N GLY A 27 -23.52 -22.81 24.63
CA GLY A 27 -22.22 -23.28 24.19
C GLY A 27 -21.45 -22.08 23.65
N GLU A 28 -20.22 -21.90 24.10
CA GLU A 28 -19.35 -20.77 23.74
C GLU A 28 -19.43 -20.44 22.25
N CYS A 29 -19.86 -19.22 21.92
CA CYS A 29 -19.96 -18.74 20.56
C CYS A 29 -18.54 -18.56 19.98
N GLN A 30 -18.01 -19.62 19.39
CA GLN A 30 -16.97 -19.48 18.37
C GLN A 30 -17.62 -18.68 17.24
N PRO A 31 -17.06 -17.53 16.83
CA PRO A 31 -17.66 -16.73 15.77
C PRO A 31 -17.73 -17.58 14.50
N GLU A 32 -18.94 -17.66 13.97
CA GLU A 32 -19.31 -18.39 12.76
C GLU A 32 -18.35 -18.04 11.62
N ASP A 33 -17.62 -19.04 11.13
CA ASP A 33 -16.82 -19.15 9.90
C ASP A 33 -16.55 -17.86 9.10
N THR A 34 -16.06 -16.81 9.76
CA THR A 34 -15.48 -15.65 9.08
C THR A 34 -14.24 -16.16 8.40
N ALA A 35 -14.27 -16.28 7.06
CA ALA A 35 -13.19 -16.81 6.23
C ALA A 35 -11.81 -16.42 6.80
N ARG A 36 -11.16 -17.40 7.44
CA ARG A 36 -9.98 -17.19 8.29
C ARG A 36 -8.90 -16.40 7.53
N THR A 37 -8.47 -15.24 8.04
CA THR A 37 -7.37 -14.49 7.39
C THR A 37 -6.05 -15.23 7.60
N ASP A 38 -5.24 -15.35 6.55
CA ASP A 38 -3.93 -16.01 6.62
C ASP A 38 -2.83 -15.01 6.97
N VAL A 39 -2.91 -13.78 6.44
CA VAL A 39 -1.93 -12.72 6.66
C VAL A 39 -2.61 -11.38 6.88
N ILE A 40 -2.21 -10.66 7.93
CA ILE A 40 -2.52 -9.23 8.10
C ILE A 40 -1.33 -8.41 7.63
N ILE A 41 -1.59 -7.39 6.81
CA ILE A 41 -0.60 -6.39 6.40
C ILE A 41 -1.01 -5.04 6.97
N VAL A 42 -0.14 -4.42 7.76
CA VAL A 42 -0.36 -3.09 8.32
C VAL A 42 0.27 -2.04 7.40
N GLY A 43 -0.57 -1.26 6.72
CA GLY A 43 -0.17 -0.24 5.74
C GLY A 43 -0.25 -0.73 4.29
N ALA A 44 -0.92 0.04 3.44
CA ALA A 44 -1.07 -0.16 1.99
C ALA A 44 -0.24 0.86 1.19
N GLY A 45 1.00 1.07 1.62
CA GLY A 45 2.02 1.79 0.83
C GLY A 45 2.67 0.88 -0.22
N VAL A 46 3.84 1.26 -0.74
CA VAL A 46 4.56 0.48 -1.77
C VAL A 46 4.75 -0.98 -1.36
N ALA A 47 5.33 -1.21 -0.17
CA ALA A 47 5.63 -2.56 0.31
C ALA A 47 4.37 -3.37 0.59
N GLY A 48 3.40 -2.78 1.30
CA GLY A 48 2.17 -3.47 1.70
C GLY A 48 1.30 -3.87 0.51
N SER A 49 1.09 -2.96 -0.45
CA SER A 49 0.30 -3.26 -1.66
C SER A 49 0.99 -4.28 -2.56
N ALA A 50 2.31 -4.17 -2.76
CA ALA A 50 3.07 -5.15 -3.54
C ALA A 50 3.02 -6.54 -2.90
N LEU A 51 3.18 -6.61 -1.57
CA LEU A 51 3.14 -7.85 -0.82
C LEU A 51 1.75 -8.47 -0.80
N ALA A 52 0.70 -7.65 -0.67
CA ALA A 52 -0.68 -8.10 -0.77
C ALA A 52 -0.94 -8.77 -2.12
N CYS A 53 -0.52 -8.13 -3.22
CA CYS A 53 -0.62 -8.71 -4.56
C CYS A 53 0.12 -10.05 -4.67
N SER A 54 1.37 -10.11 -4.19
CA SER A 54 2.18 -11.33 -4.29
C SER A 54 1.57 -12.49 -3.49
N LEU A 55 1.25 -12.26 -2.21
CA LEU A 55 0.68 -13.29 -1.33
C LEU A 55 -0.70 -13.74 -1.81
N ALA A 56 -1.50 -12.82 -2.36
CA ALA A 56 -2.79 -13.17 -2.92
C ALA A 56 -2.67 -14.01 -4.20
N LYS A 57 -1.71 -13.72 -5.09
CA LYS A 57 -1.41 -14.57 -6.25
C LYS A 57 -0.95 -15.97 -5.84
N ASP A 58 -0.29 -16.09 -4.68
CA ASP A 58 0.09 -17.37 -4.05
C ASP A 58 -1.08 -18.05 -3.30
N GLY A 59 -2.30 -17.52 -3.40
CA GLY A 59 -3.51 -18.12 -2.85
C GLY A 59 -3.79 -17.82 -1.37
N ARG A 60 -3.07 -16.87 -0.75
CA ARG A 60 -3.29 -16.47 0.65
C ARG A 60 -4.47 -15.50 0.79
N ARG A 61 -5.22 -15.61 1.87
CA ARG A 61 -6.24 -14.62 2.26
C ARG A 61 -5.56 -13.49 3.03
N VAL A 62 -5.49 -12.32 2.41
CA VAL A 62 -4.73 -11.17 2.91
C VAL A 62 -5.70 -10.09 3.38
N HIS A 63 -5.54 -9.63 4.61
CA HIS A 63 -6.24 -8.45 5.13
C HIS A 63 -5.24 -7.30 5.26
N VAL A 64 -5.42 -6.28 4.43
CA VAL A 64 -4.59 -5.07 4.44
C VAL A 64 -5.36 -3.97 5.16
N ILE A 65 -4.75 -3.36 6.17
CA ILE A 65 -5.33 -2.27 6.95
C ILE A 65 -4.49 -1.02 6.72
N GLU A 66 -5.07 -0.01 6.08
CA GLU A 66 -4.42 1.27 5.78
C GLU A 66 -5.14 2.41 6.46
N ARG A 67 -4.39 3.32 7.07
CA ARG A 67 -4.95 4.46 7.81
C ARG A 67 -5.78 5.36 6.91
N ASP A 68 -5.30 5.61 5.69
CA ASP A 68 -5.93 6.51 4.74
C ASP A 68 -5.79 5.99 3.31
N LEU A 69 -6.92 5.59 2.72
CA LEU A 69 -7.01 5.07 1.34
C LEU A 69 -7.14 6.18 0.29
N THR A 70 -7.22 7.44 0.69
CA THR A 70 -7.15 8.56 -0.26
C THR A 70 -5.74 8.66 -0.87
N GLU A 71 -5.65 9.37 -2.00
CA GLU A 71 -4.38 9.57 -2.71
C GLU A 71 -3.37 10.31 -1.81
N PRO A 72 -2.21 9.71 -1.48
CA PRO A 72 -1.22 10.38 -0.64
C PRO A 72 -0.57 11.58 -1.32
N ASP A 73 -0.60 12.74 -0.66
CA ASP A 73 0.16 13.93 -1.08
C ASP A 73 1.51 13.99 -0.35
N ARG A 74 2.60 13.61 -1.03
CA ARG A 74 3.95 13.48 -0.45
C ARG A 74 5.05 13.72 -1.48
N ILE A 75 6.16 14.30 -1.05
CA ILE A 75 7.38 14.53 -1.86
C ILE A 75 8.34 13.33 -1.94
N VAL A 76 7.99 12.19 -1.33
CA VAL A 76 8.87 11.02 -1.24
C VAL A 76 8.50 9.97 -2.27
N GLY A 77 9.48 9.21 -2.77
CA GLY A 77 9.22 8.04 -3.60
C GLY A 77 8.72 8.35 -5.01
N GLU A 78 9.15 9.47 -5.59
CA GLU A 78 8.77 9.93 -6.94
C GLU A 78 9.75 9.49 -8.04
N LEU A 79 10.75 8.68 -7.72
CA LEU A 79 11.68 8.08 -8.68
C LEU A 79 11.91 6.60 -8.36
N LEU A 80 11.39 5.73 -9.22
CA LEU A 80 11.68 4.30 -9.24
C LEU A 80 12.89 4.04 -10.14
N GLN A 81 13.93 3.44 -9.56
CA GLN A 81 15.13 3.04 -10.29
C GLN A 81 14.83 1.94 -11.32
N PRO A 82 15.65 1.77 -12.37
CA PRO A 82 15.46 0.68 -13.34
C PRO A 82 15.35 -0.71 -12.69
N GLY A 83 16.15 -0.98 -11.66
CA GLY A 83 16.07 -2.23 -10.88
C GLY A 83 14.74 -2.40 -10.14
N GLY A 84 14.17 -1.31 -9.61
CA GLY A 84 12.85 -1.33 -8.99
C GLY A 84 11.74 -1.57 -10.02
N TYR A 85 11.85 -0.98 -11.22
CA TYR A 85 10.93 -1.23 -12.32
C TYR A 85 10.99 -2.68 -12.80
N LEU A 86 12.18 -3.27 -12.92
CA LEU A 86 12.35 -4.70 -13.21
C LEU A 86 11.65 -5.59 -12.18
N LYS A 87 11.70 -5.22 -10.89
CA LYS A 87 10.97 -5.93 -9.84
C LYS A 87 9.46 -5.77 -9.93
N LEU A 88 8.93 -4.63 -10.39
CA LEU A 88 7.51 -4.52 -10.69
C LEU A 88 7.08 -5.46 -11.82
N ILE A 89 7.88 -5.58 -12.89
CA ILE A 89 7.61 -6.52 -13.99
C ILE A 89 7.57 -7.96 -13.45
N GLU A 90 8.56 -8.35 -12.65
CA GLU A 90 8.63 -9.69 -12.04
C GLU A 90 7.41 -10.01 -11.17
N LEU A 91 6.88 -9.01 -10.46
CA LEU A 91 5.67 -9.14 -9.64
C LEU A 91 4.37 -9.00 -10.44
N GLY A 92 4.44 -8.66 -11.73
CA GLY A 92 3.27 -8.35 -12.58
C GLY A 92 2.49 -7.14 -12.07
N LEU A 93 3.21 -6.07 -11.74
CA LEU A 93 2.74 -4.78 -11.20
C LEU A 93 3.30 -3.59 -12.01
N ASP A 94 3.95 -3.83 -13.14
CA ASP A 94 4.51 -2.78 -13.99
C ASP A 94 3.44 -1.88 -14.61
N ASP A 95 2.23 -2.39 -14.82
CA ASP A 95 1.08 -1.59 -15.28
C ASP A 95 0.60 -0.55 -14.24
N CYS A 96 1.11 -0.61 -13.00
CA CYS A 96 0.83 0.40 -11.98
C CYS A 96 1.56 1.73 -12.22
N VAL A 97 2.54 1.78 -13.13
CA VAL A 97 3.16 3.05 -13.57
C VAL A 97 2.58 3.59 -14.87
N ASP A 98 1.61 2.90 -15.47
CA ASP A 98 0.91 3.37 -16.66
C ASP A 98 -0.26 4.29 -16.28
N GLU A 99 -0.60 5.20 -17.20
CA GLU A 99 -1.73 6.14 -17.06
C GLU A 99 -1.67 7.10 -15.86
N ILE A 100 -0.49 7.24 -15.22
CA ILE A 100 -0.26 8.17 -14.10
C ILE A 100 0.64 9.36 -14.45
N ASP A 101 0.89 9.58 -15.75
CA ASP A 101 1.85 10.57 -16.27
C ASP A 101 3.31 10.29 -15.83
N ALA A 102 3.65 9.00 -15.72
CA ALA A 102 5.00 8.60 -15.39
C ALA A 102 6.00 8.92 -16.50
N GLN A 103 7.09 9.59 -16.15
CA GLN A 103 8.18 9.94 -17.03
C GLN A 103 9.25 8.86 -17.02
N ARG A 104 9.77 8.49 -18.19
CA ARG A 104 10.92 7.59 -18.30
C ARG A 104 12.20 8.33 -17.93
N VAL A 105 13.00 7.74 -17.04
CA VAL A 105 14.27 8.31 -16.58
C VAL A 105 15.42 7.43 -17.05
N PHE A 106 16.29 7.98 -17.90
CA PHE A 106 17.40 7.24 -18.52
C PHE A 106 18.74 7.43 -17.80
N GLY A 107 18.78 8.27 -16.77
CA GLY A 107 19.99 8.61 -16.05
C GLY A 107 19.88 9.93 -15.34
N TYR A 108 21.03 10.55 -15.06
CA TYR A 108 21.15 11.79 -14.30
C TYR A 108 21.98 12.83 -15.04
N ALA A 109 21.71 14.09 -14.75
CA ALA A 109 22.63 15.19 -15.02
C ALA A 109 23.18 15.70 -13.68
N LEU A 110 24.50 15.78 -13.57
CA LEU A 110 25.19 16.33 -12.41
C LEU A 110 25.69 17.73 -12.75
N PHE A 111 25.45 18.68 -11.85
CA PHE A 111 25.92 20.06 -11.98
C PHE A 111 26.77 20.41 -10.77
N LYS A 112 27.99 20.91 -11.01
CA LYS A 112 28.91 21.32 -9.95
C LYS A 112 29.87 22.38 -10.47
N ASP A 113 29.98 23.51 -9.77
CA ASP A 113 30.94 24.58 -10.06
C ASP A 113 30.93 25.04 -11.54
N GLY A 114 29.73 25.22 -12.10
CA GLY A 114 29.51 25.59 -13.51
C GLY A 114 29.79 24.48 -14.54
N LYS A 115 30.24 23.30 -14.11
CA LYS A 115 30.43 22.11 -14.95
C LYS A 115 29.20 21.23 -14.91
N ASN A 116 28.97 20.49 -15.99
CA ASN A 116 27.93 19.47 -16.05
C ASN A 116 28.46 18.14 -16.60
N ALA A 117 27.86 17.05 -16.14
CA ALA A 117 28.11 15.70 -16.64
C ALA A 117 26.78 14.94 -16.75
N ARG A 118 26.64 14.10 -17.77
CA ARG A 118 25.49 13.21 -17.94
C ARG A 118 25.91 11.78 -17.62
N LEU A 119 25.12 11.10 -16.80
CA LEU A 119 25.33 9.72 -16.39
C LEU A 119 24.13 8.90 -16.84
N SER A 120 24.31 8.07 -17.87
CA SER A 120 23.26 7.15 -18.33
C SER A 120 23.21 5.90 -17.46
N TYR A 121 22.02 5.36 -17.26
CA TYR A 121 21.88 4.00 -16.73
C TYR A 121 22.40 2.97 -17.76
N PRO A 122 23.09 1.90 -17.31
CA PRO A 122 23.59 0.85 -18.20
C PRO A 122 22.44 -0.12 -18.59
N LEU A 123 21.66 0.25 -19.60
CA LEU A 123 20.41 -0.42 -19.97
C LEU A 123 20.51 -1.30 -21.23
N GLU A 124 21.69 -1.40 -21.85
CA GLU A 124 21.90 -1.98 -23.18
C GLU A 124 21.51 -3.46 -23.27
N LYS A 125 21.53 -4.18 -22.13
CA LYS A 125 21.20 -5.61 -22.05
C LYS A 125 19.74 -5.89 -21.71
N PHE A 126 18.92 -4.85 -21.53
CA PHE A 126 17.53 -4.99 -21.10
C PHE A 126 16.56 -4.67 -22.24
N HIS A 127 15.31 -5.11 -22.09
CA HIS A 127 14.24 -4.76 -23.02
C HIS A 127 14.09 -3.23 -23.11
N SER A 128 13.74 -2.70 -24.29
CA SER A 128 13.68 -1.26 -24.56
C SER A 128 12.71 -0.48 -23.66
N ASN A 129 11.75 -1.15 -23.04
CA ASN A 129 10.83 -0.56 -22.06
C ASN A 129 11.50 -0.30 -20.69
N VAL A 130 12.59 -1.00 -20.36
CA VAL A 130 13.27 -0.88 -19.07
C VAL A 130 13.99 0.48 -19.02
N ALA A 131 13.61 1.28 -18.03
CA ALA A 131 14.24 2.54 -17.65
C ALA A 131 13.74 2.90 -16.24
N GLY A 132 14.31 3.92 -15.61
CA GLY A 132 13.70 4.50 -14.42
C GLY A 132 12.32 5.06 -14.73
N ARG A 133 11.51 5.27 -13.69
CA ARG A 133 10.19 5.89 -13.78
C ARG A 133 10.07 6.97 -12.73
N SER A 134 9.74 8.19 -13.13
CA SER A 134 9.39 9.26 -12.21
C SER A 134 7.91 9.59 -12.33
N PHE A 135 7.24 9.87 -11.23
CA PHE A 135 5.79 10.04 -11.17
C PHE A 135 5.40 10.74 -9.88
N HIS A 136 4.17 11.27 -9.82
CA HIS A 136 3.56 11.66 -8.56
C HIS A 136 3.34 10.41 -7.68
N HIS A 137 3.90 10.44 -6.47
CA HIS A 137 3.87 9.29 -5.56
C HIS A 137 2.45 8.79 -5.27
N GLY A 138 1.53 9.73 -5.01
CA GLY A 138 0.14 9.41 -4.68
C GLY A 138 -0.54 8.56 -5.75
N ARG A 139 -0.43 8.97 -7.01
CA ARG A 139 -0.98 8.23 -8.17
C ARG A 139 -0.45 6.81 -8.24
N PHE A 140 0.86 6.62 -8.07
CA PHE A 140 1.46 5.28 -8.06
C PHE A 140 0.92 4.40 -6.92
N ILE A 141 0.78 4.96 -5.72
CA ILE A 141 0.18 4.24 -4.59
C ILE A 141 -1.28 3.85 -4.86
N GLN A 142 -2.08 4.76 -5.46
CA GLN A 142 -3.46 4.45 -5.82
C GLN A 142 -3.54 3.30 -6.83
N ARG A 143 -2.71 3.31 -7.88
CA ARG A 143 -2.66 2.19 -8.84
C ARG A 143 -2.30 0.86 -8.17
N MET A 144 -1.33 0.87 -7.25
CA MET A 144 -0.94 -0.33 -6.51
C MET A 144 -2.06 -0.85 -5.59
N ARG A 145 -2.81 0.04 -4.94
CA ARG A 145 -3.96 -0.30 -4.08
C ARG A 145 -5.15 -0.81 -4.90
N GLU A 146 -5.45 -0.16 -6.03
CA GLU A 146 -6.47 -0.62 -6.98
C GLU A 146 -6.14 -2.03 -7.47
N LYS A 147 -4.88 -2.26 -7.89
CA LYS A 147 -4.42 -3.56 -8.36
C LYS A 147 -4.59 -4.64 -7.30
N SER A 148 -4.19 -4.39 -6.05
CA SER A 148 -4.35 -5.37 -4.97
C SER A 148 -5.82 -5.65 -4.66
N ALA A 149 -6.67 -4.62 -4.66
CA ALA A 149 -8.10 -4.76 -4.40
C ALA A 149 -8.86 -5.51 -5.51
N THR A 150 -8.29 -5.66 -6.72
CA THR A 150 -8.89 -6.51 -7.77
C THR A 150 -8.82 -8.01 -7.46
N LEU A 151 -7.96 -8.43 -6.52
CA LEU A 151 -7.79 -9.83 -6.15
C LEU A 151 -8.83 -10.23 -5.10
N SER A 152 -9.62 -11.27 -5.39
CA SER A 152 -10.76 -11.69 -4.56
C SER A 152 -10.40 -12.13 -3.15
N ASN A 153 -9.15 -12.50 -2.91
CA ASN A 153 -8.59 -12.90 -1.63
C ASN A 153 -7.83 -11.78 -0.90
N VAL A 154 -7.91 -10.54 -1.38
CA VAL A 154 -7.43 -9.34 -0.68
C VAL A 154 -8.62 -8.57 -0.11
N LYS A 155 -8.66 -8.41 1.21
CA LYS A 155 -9.52 -7.46 1.89
C LYS A 155 -8.71 -6.20 2.19
N LEU A 156 -8.93 -5.12 1.43
CA LEU A 156 -8.35 -3.81 1.72
C LEU A 156 -9.34 -2.99 2.56
N GLU A 157 -8.92 -2.54 3.74
CA GLU A 157 -9.77 -1.86 4.70
C GLU A 157 -9.12 -0.56 5.20
N GLN A 158 -9.92 0.49 5.31
CA GLN A 158 -9.48 1.74 5.93
C GLN A 158 -9.59 1.65 7.46
N GLY A 159 -8.46 1.76 8.13
CA GLY A 159 -8.38 1.74 9.59
C GLY A 159 -6.97 2.03 10.10
N THR A 160 -6.88 2.53 11.33
CA THR A 160 -5.59 2.80 11.98
C THR A 160 -5.24 1.67 12.94
N VAL A 161 -4.21 0.90 12.63
CA VAL A 161 -3.69 -0.10 13.56
C VAL A 161 -3.04 0.60 14.75
N THR A 162 -3.51 0.27 15.95
CA THR A 162 -3.09 0.91 17.21
C THR A 162 -2.11 0.07 18.00
N SER A 163 -2.22 -1.26 17.93
CA SER A 163 -1.36 -2.18 18.67
C SER A 163 -1.30 -3.57 18.03
N LEU A 164 -0.24 -4.30 18.35
CA LEU A 164 -0.11 -5.73 18.05
C LEU A 164 -0.73 -6.53 19.19
N LEU A 165 -1.44 -7.60 18.84
CA LEU A 165 -1.97 -8.55 19.82
C LEU A 165 -0.94 -9.66 20.03
N GLU A 166 -0.35 -9.69 21.22
CA GLU A 166 0.66 -10.66 21.60
C GLU A 166 0.12 -11.60 22.67
N ASN A 167 0.38 -12.90 22.51
CA ASN A 167 0.14 -13.90 23.54
C ASN A 167 1.37 -14.82 23.62
N ASP A 168 1.95 -14.93 24.81
CA ASP A 168 3.14 -15.74 25.10
C ASP A 168 4.29 -15.53 24.09
N GLY A 169 4.67 -14.27 23.83
CA GLY A 169 5.75 -13.94 22.89
C GLY A 169 5.37 -14.08 21.41
N THR A 170 4.13 -14.45 21.10
CA THR A 170 3.67 -14.70 19.73
C THR A 170 2.61 -13.68 19.32
N ILE A 171 2.84 -12.96 18.21
CA ILE A 171 1.83 -12.09 17.62
C ILE A 171 0.70 -12.94 17.03
N LYS A 172 -0.54 -12.63 17.41
CA LYS A 172 -1.77 -13.31 16.98
C LYS A 172 -2.64 -12.45 16.06
N GLY A 173 -2.31 -11.16 15.92
CA GLY A 173 -3.09 -10.22 15.13
C GLY A 173 -2.84 -8.76 15.54
N VAL A 174 -3.84 -7.92 15.28
CA VAL A 174 -3.78 -6.48 15.52
C VAL A 174 -5.09 -5.95 16.09
N GLN A 175 -4.99 -4.90 16.89
CA GLN A 175 -6.10 -4.03 17.23
C GLN A 175 -6.04 -2.79 16.32
N TYR A 176 -7.19 -2.34 15.82
CA TYR A 176 -7.27 -1.18 14.95
C TYR A 176 -8.56 -0.39 15.17
N LYS A 177 -8.55 0.88 14.76
CA LYS A 177 -9.71 1.77 14.77
C LYS A 177 -10.21 1.97 13.36
N THR A 178 -11.50 1.76 13.13
CA THR A 178 -12.15 2.12 11.87
C THR A 178 -12.23 3.64 11.71
N GLU A 179 -12.58 4.12 10.51
CA GLU A 179 -12.85 5.54 10.28
C GLU A 179 -13.97 6.08 11.18
N ALA A 180 -14.96 5.25 11.53
CA ALA A 180 -16.03 5.59 12.47
C ALA A 180 -15.57 5.62 13.94
N GLY A 181 -14.29 5.34 14.22
CA GLY A 181 -13.71 5.33 15.57
C GLY A 181 -13.97 4.05 16.37
N GLN A 182 -14.59 3.03 15.76
CA GLN A 182 -14.84 1.75 16.42
C GLN A 182 -13.52 0.97 16.56
N GLU A 183 -13.25 0.48 17.77
CA GLU A 183 -12.14 -0.44 18.02
C GLU A 183 -12.52 -1.87 17.61
N LEU A 184 -11.74 -2.44 16.72
CA LEU A 184 -11.88 -3.79 16.20
C LEU A 184 -10.57 -4.56 16.36
N THR A 185 -10.70 -5.87 16.24
CA THR A 185 -9.58 -6.81 16.27
C THR A 185 -9.59 -7.65 14.99
N ALA A 186 -8.41 -7.86 14.41
CA ALA A 186 -8.19 -8.84 13.36
C ALA A 186 -7.13 -9.85 13.81
N TYR A 187 -7.38 -11.14 13.54
CA TYR A 187 -6.48 -12.24 13.87
C TYR A 187 -5.93 -12.90 12.62
N ALA A 188 -4.64 -13.22 12.63
CA ALA A 188 -3.98 -14.01 11.59
C ALA A 188 -2.73 -14.71 12.15
N PRO A 189 -2.32 -15.86 11.60
CA PRO A 189 -1.10 -16.53 12.01
C PRO A 189 0.17 -15.73 11.66
N LEU A 190 0.09 -14.78 10.72
CA LEU A 190 1.19 -13.88 10.35
C LEU A 190 0.69 -12.44 10.26
N THR A 191 1.42 -11.51 10.88
CA THR A 191 1.22 -10.06 10.76
C THR A 191 2.50 -9.44 10.21
N ILE A 192 2.37 -8.61 9.17
CA ILE A 192 3.50 -7.95 8.51
C ILE A 192 3.30 -6.44 8.63
N VAL A 193 4.22 -5.77 9.32
CA VAL A 193 4.16 -4.32 9.56
C VAL A 193 4.87 -3.58 8.43
N CYS A 194 4.11 -2.79 7.66
CA CYS A 194 4.53 -2.01 6.50
C CYS A 194 4.09 -0.53 6.60
N ASP A 195 4.03 0.02 7.82
CA ASP A 195 3.52 1.36 8.17
C ASP A 195 4.53 2.50 7.96
N GLY A 196 5.68 2.20 7.34
CA GLY A 196 6.60 3.19 6.77
C GLY A 196 7.61 3.81 7.76
N CYS A 197 8.23 4.91 7.32
CA CYS A 197 9.36 5.52 8.04
C CYS A 197 8.97 6.08 9.42
N PHE A 198 7.71 6.45 9.62
CA PHE A 198 7.15 6.95 10.88
C PHE A 198 6.34 5.90 11.65
N SER A 199 6.67 4.62 11.47
CA SER A 199 6.01 3.48 12.12
C SER A 199 5.72 3.72 13.61
N ASN A 200 4.45 3.57 14.01
CA ASN A 200 4.03 3.64 15.41
C ASN A 200 4.29 2.31 16.14
N LEU A 201 4.38 1.20 15.39
CA LEU A 201 4.57 -0.15 15.94
C LEU A 201 6.06 -0.54 16.09
N ARG A 202 6.99 0.22 15.49
CA ARG A 202 8.42 -0.14 15.53
C ARG A 202 8.97 -0.33 16.94
N ARG A 203 8.58 0.53 17.89
CA ARG A 203 9.07 0.49 19.28
C ARG A 203 8.59 -0.73 20.07
N SER A 204 7.45 -1.33 19.70
CA SER A 204 6.99 -2.58 20.31
C SER A 204 7.72 -3.81 19.74
N LEU A 205 8.33 -3.69 18.56
CA LEU A 205 9.01 -4.79 17.88
C LEU A 205 10.52 -4.82 18.11
N CYS A 206 11.15 -3.66 18.27
CA CYS A 206 12.58 -3.55 18.53
C CYS A 206 12.92 -2.25 19.27
N LYS A 207 14.17 -2.13 19.74
CA LYS A 207 14.73 -0.85 20.17
C LYS A 207 15.21 -0.10 18.91
N PRO A 208 14.51 0.94 18.44
CA PRO A 208 14.87 1.58 17.19
C PRO A 208 16.07 2.50 17.38
N GLU A 209 17.02 2.42 16.45
CA GLU A 209 18.07 3.41 16.29
C GLU A 209 17.76 4.19 15.01
N VAL A 210 17.24 5.41 15.16
CA VAL A 210 16.88 6.29 14.04
C VAL A 210 17.73 7.55 14.14
N ASP A 211 18.59 7.75 13.16
CA ASP A 211 19.36 8.98 12.98
C ASP A 211 18.76 9.82 11.84
N VAL A 212 18.70 11.13 12.03
CA VAL A 212 18.14 12.10 11.07
C VAL A 212 19.26 13.07 10.67
N PRO A 213 20.06 12.73 9.64
CA PRO A 213 21.25 13.50 9.29
C PRO A 213 20.91 14.83 8.59
N SER A 214 19.75 14.93 7.94
CA SER A 214 19.33 16.09 7.17
C SER A 214 17.82 16.06 6.89
N CYS A 215 17.33 17.09 6.20
CA CYS A 215 15.96 17.21 5.73
C CYS A 215 15.95 17.52 4.23
N PHE A 216 14.90 17.09 3.52
CA PHE A 216 14.62 17.52 2.16
C PHE A 216 13.45 18.51 2.12
N VAL A 217 13.56 19.52 1.27
CA VAL A 217 12.49 20.46 0.92
C VAL A 217 12.27 20.33 -0.58
N GLY A 218 11.05 19.95 -0.97
CA GLY A 218 10.65 19.79 -2.37
C GLY A 218 9.61 20.82 -2.78
N LEU A 219 9.66 21.25 -4.04
CA LEU A 219 8.67 22.12 -4.67
C LEU A 219 8.54 21.77 -6.14
N VAL A 220 7.33 21.92 -6.68
CA VAL A 220 7.05 21.71 -8.11
C VAL A 220 7.37 22.99 -8.86
N LEU A 221 8.13 22.87 -9.95
CA LEU A 221 8.42 23.97 -10.86
C LEU A 221 7.54 23.86 -12.10
N GLU A 222 6.81 24.92 -12.40
CA GLU A 222 6.06 25.07 -13.66
C GLU A 222 6.93 25.82 -14.67
N ASN A 223 6.96 25.34 -15.91
CA ASN A 223 7.73 25.93 -17.01
C ASN A 223 6.81 26.45 -18.11
#